data_AF-A0A3D0ID88-F1
#
_entry.id   AF-A0A3D0ID88-F1
#
_cell.length_a   1.000
_cell.length_b   1.000
_cell.length_c   1.000
_cell.angle_alpha   90.00
_cell.angle_beta   90.00
_cell.angle_gamma   90.00
#
_symmetry.space_group_name_H-M   'P 1'
#
loop_
_entity.id
_entity.type
_entity.pdbx_description
1 polymer ?
#
loop_
_entity_poly.entity_id
_entity_poly.type
_entity_poly.pdbx_seq_one_letter_code
_entity_poly.pdbx_strand_id
1 'polypeptide(L)'
;MPSCMCRHVHHAVHRLARRLDAASTTFPTFGASEQTGRPHVECLGNRFDLVTCERGTELERRSTEDPHVLLYWIFKGITFSTTRAV
;
A
#
# COMPACT_ATOMS: atom_id res chain seq x y z
N MET A 1 -5.26 -14.40 11.29
CA MET A 1 -4.55 -15.12 10.20
C MET A 1 -4.63 -14.24 8.95
N PRO A 2 -3.53 -13.76 8.36
CA PRO A 2 -3.62 -13.01 7.11
C PRO A 2 -4.16 -13.96 6.03
N SER A 3 -5.23 -13.55 5.35
CA SER A 3 -5.84 -14.33 4.27
C SER A 3 -4.80 -14.62 3.17
N CYS A 4 -4.89 -15.76 2.50
CA CYS A 4 -4.01 -16.14 1.39
C CYS A 4 -3.96 -15.06 0.28
N MET A 5 -5.01 -14.25 0.16
CA MET A 5 -5.09 -13.10 -0.73
C MET A 5 -4.11 -11.98 -0.37
N CYS A 6 -3.97 -11.68 0.93
CA CYS A 6 -3.05 -10.65 1.42
C CYS A 6 -1.59 -10.99 1.09
N ARG A 7 -1.25 -12.30 1.11
CA ARG A 7 0.06 -12.80 0.70
C ARG A 7 0.34 -12.61 -0.79
N HIS A 8 -0.66 -12.83 -1.65
CA HIS A 8 -0.51 -12.61 -3.10
C HIS A 8 -0.26 -11.14 -3.45
N VAL A 9 -1.02 -10.23 -2.83
CA VAL A 9 -0.83 -8.78 -3.00
C VAL A 9 0.56 -8.36 -2.52
N HIS A 10 0.98 -8.83 -1.34
CA HIS A 10 2.32 -8.56 -0.82
C HIS A 10 3.42 -8.98 -1.80
N HIS A 11 3.34 -10.20 -2.36
CA HIS A 11 4.29 -10.65 -3.39
C HIS A 11 4.23 -9.82 -4.67
N ALA A 12 3.04 -9.42 -5.12
CA ALA A 12 2.88 -8.60 -6.31
C ALA A 12 3.51 -7.21 -6.14
N VAL A 13 3.26 -6.56 -4.99
CA VAL A 13 3.86 -5.27 -4.64
C VAL A 13 5.37 -5.37 -4.59
N HIS A 14 5.94 -6.37 -3.88
CA HIS A 14 7.39 -6.55 -3.82
C HIS A 14 8.03 -6.90 -5.17
N ARG A 15 7.34 -7.66 -6.03
CA ARG A 15 7.83 -7.98 -7.37
C ARG A 15 7.89 -6.74 -8.25
N LEU A 16 6.85 -5.91 -8.22
CA LEU A 16 6.80 -4.66 -8.98
C LEU A 16 7.74 -3.60 -8.41
N ALA A 17 7.88 -3.53 -7.08
CA ALA A 17 8.82 -2.66 -6.40
C ALA A 17 10.26 -2.85 -6.90
N ARG A 18 10.71 -4.10 -6.98
CA ARG A 18 12.03 -4.47 -7.51
C ARG A 18 12.22 -4.06 -8.96
N ARG A 19 11.14 -4.03 -9.77
CA ARG A 19 11.22 -3.60 -11.18
C ARG A 19 11.35 -2.08 -11.32
N LEU A 20 10.91 -1.32 -10.32
CA LEU A 20 10.97 0.14 -10.32
C LEU A 20 12.21 0.70 -9.61
N ASP A 21 13.07 -0.18 -9.07
CA ASP A 21 14.23 0.18 -8.23
C ASP A 21 13.90 1.19 -7.11
N ALA A 22 12.64 1.17 -6.66
CA ALA A 22 12.15 2.12 -5.68
C ALA A 22 12.55 1.65 -4.27
N ALA A 23 12.92 2.62 -3.42
CA ALA A 23 13.28 2.35 -2.04
C ALA A 23 12.13 1.66 -1.30
N SER A 24 12.47 0.71 -0.42
CA SER A 24 11.49 -0.03 0.39
C SER A 24 10.61 0.87 1.26
N THR A 25 11.06 2.10 1.54
CA THR A 25 10.33 3.13 2.28
C THR A 25 9.20 3.78 1.49
N THR A 26 9.19 3.66 0.15
CA THR A 26 8.16 4.25 -0.72
C THR A 26 6.91 3.38 -0.83
N PHE A 27 7.01 2.10 -0.46
CA PHE A 27 5.90 1.14 -0.52
C PHE A 27 5.04 1.18 0.74
N PRO A 28 3.75 0.83 0.68
CA PRO A 28 2.94 0.73 1.88
C PRO A 28 3.40 -0.42 2.79
N THR A 29 3.15 -0.28 4.09
CA THR A 29 3.29 -1.40 5.03
C THR A 29 2.07 -2.32 4.96
N PHE A 30 2.16 -3.52 5.52
CA PHE A 30 1.06 -4.49 5.53
C PHE A 30 0.66 -4.82 6.97
N GLY A 31 -0.63 -4.77 7.25
CA GLY A 31 -1.23 -5.22 8.50
C GLY A 31 -1.18 -4.23 9.68
N ALA A 32 -0.33 -3.20 9.64
CA ALA A 32 -0.29 -2.16 10.67
C ALA A 32 0.18 -0.81 10.13
N SER A 33 -0.39 0.27 10.67
CA SER A 33 0.06 1.62 10.42
C SER A 33 1.35 1.95 11.18
N GLU A 34 2.27 2.66 10.54
CA GLU A 34 3.44 3.24 11.22
C GLU A 34 3.12 4.61 11.87
N GLN A 35 1.91 5.15 11.68
CA GLN A 35 1.51 6.50 12.16
C GLN A 35 2.37 7.64 11.63
N THR A 36 3.06 7.42 10.51
CA THR A 36 4.00 8.37 9.86
C THR A 36 3.40 9.08 8.65
N GLY A 37 2.11 8.89 8.35
CA GLY A 37 1.50 9.33 7.09
C GLY A 37 1.85 8.42 5.91
N ARG A 38 2.60 7.34 6.13
CA ARG A 38 2.81 6.27 5.15
C ARG A 38 1.58 5.37 5.09
N PRO A 39 1.04 5.07 3.89
CA PRO A 39 -0.11 4.20 3.76
C PRO A 39 0.23 2.76 4.18
N HIS A 40 -0.75 2.06 4.72
CA HIS A 40 -0.69 0.63 5.02
C HIS A 40 -1.88 -0.10 4.41
N VAL A 41 -1.69 -1.38 4.08
CA VAL A 41 -2.72 -2.25 3.53
C VAL A 41 -3.28 -3.13 4.65
N GLU A 42 -4.58 -3.05 4.87
CA GLU A 42 -5.36 -3.98 5.69
C GLU A 42 -6.13 -4.94 4.78
N CYS A 43 -6.15 -6.22 5.13
CA CYS A 43 -6.88 -7.25 4.39
C CYS A 43 -7.97 -7.83 5.28
N LEU A 44 -9.23 -7.61 4.90
CA LEU A 44 -10.42 -8.05 5.64
C LEU A 44 -11.22 -8.98 4.73
N GLY A 45 -11.00 -10.29 4.87
CA GLY A 45 -11.65 -11.29 4.01
C GLY A 45 -11.23 -11.15 2.54
N ASN A 46 -12.19 -10.78 1.68
CA ASN A 46 -12.02 -10.51 0.25
C ASN A 46 -11.77 -9.03 -0.07
N ARG A 47 -11.79 -8.15 0.93
CA ARG A 47 -11.62 -6.71 0.78
C ARG A 47 -10.21 -6.26 1.21
N PHE A 48 -9.69 -5.29 0.48
CA PHE A 48 -8.45 -4.60 0.75
C PHE A 48 -8.74 -3.15 1.10
N ASP A 49 -8.20 -2.69 2.22
CA ASP A 49 -8.24 -1.30 2.64
C ASP A 49 -6.83 -0.71 2.59
N LEU A 50 -6.66 0.36 1.83
CA LEU A 50 -5.47 1.20 1.84
C LEU A 50 -5.75 2.38 2.78
N VAL A 51 -5.10 2.38 3.93
CA VAL A 51 -5.35 3.36 5.00
C VAL A 51 -4.09 4.18 5.21
N THR A 52 -4.24 5.48 5.35
CA THR A 52 -3.16 6.40 5.71
C THR A 52 -3.47 6.99 7.07
N CYS A 53 -2.60 6.73 8.05
CA CYS A 53 -2.70 7.34 9.37
C CYS A 53 -1.44 8.14 9.70
N GLU A 54 -1.63 9.25 10.40
CA GLU A 54 -0.55 10.07 10.93
C GLU A 54 -0.89 10.51 12.35
N ARG A 55 0.02 10.29 13.31
CA ARG A 55 -0.08 10.79 14.69
C ARG A 55 -1.44 10.53 15.36
N GLY A 56 -1.98 9.33 15.20
CA GLY A 56 -3.25 8.90 15.79
C GLY A 56 -4.49 9.31 14.98
N THR A 57 -4.32 9.97 13.83
CA THR A 57 -5.43 10.41 12.97
C THR A 57 -5.44 9.58 11.69
N GLU A 58 -6.59 9.01 11.33
CA GLU A 58 -6.82 8.44 10.00
C GLU A 58 -7.05 9.60 9.02
N LEU A 59 -6.15 9.76 8.05
CA LEU A 59 -6.20 10.82 7.05
C LEU A 59 -7.03 10.40 5.84
N GLU A 60 -6.87 9.15 5.42
CA GLU A 60 -7.54 8.61 4.23
C GLU A 60 -7.73 7.10 4.36
N ARG A 61 -8.88 6.60 3.90
CA ARG A 61 -9.16 5.18 3.72
C ARG A 61 -9.79 4.95 2.36
N ARG A 62 -9.21 4.03 1.60
CA ARG A 62 -9.77 3.55 0.33
C ARG A 62 -9.94 2.05 0.38
N SER A 63 -11.02 1.56 -0.21
CA SER A 63 -11.43 0.17 -0.07
C SER A 63 -11.82 -0.44 -1.40
N THR A 64 -11.33 -1.65 -1.67
CA THR A 64 -11.61 -2.38 -2.91
C THR A 64 -11.58 -3.87 -2.68
N GLU A 65 -12.38 -4.63 -3.43
CA GLU A 65 -12.27 -6.09 -3.49
C GLU A 65 -11.36 -6.55 -4.64
N ASP A 66 -11.08 -5.63 -5.59
CA ASP A 66 -10.20 -5.90 -6.73
C ASP A 66 -8.73 -5.61 -6.37
N PRO A 67 -7.84 -6.63 -6.40
CA PRO A 67 -6.42 -6.45 -6.13
C PRO A 67 -5.72 -5.55 -7.17
N HIS A 68 -6.20 -5.46 -8.41
CA HIS A 68 -5.63 -4.58 -9.43
C HIS A 68 -5.88 -3.11 -9.11
N VAL A 69 -7.06 -2.78 -8.58
CA VAL A 69 -7.38 -1.42 -8.11
C VAL A 69 -6.47 -1.02 -6.95
N LEU A 70 -6.23 -1.93 -6.00
CA LEU A 70 -5.31 -1.69 -4.90
C LEU A 70 -3.89 -1.41 -5.41
N LEU A 71 -3.38 -2.26 -6.31
CA LEU A 71 -2.07 -2.06 -6.92
C LEU A 71 -1.99 -0.70 -7.63
N TYR A 72 -3.03 -0.33 -8.38
CA TYR A 72 -3.10 0.98 -9.03
C TYR A 72 -2.98 2.14 -8.02
N TRP A 73 -3.70 2.11 -6.90
CA TRP A 73 -3.57 3.16 -5.88
C TRP A 73 -2.17 3.24 -5.27
N ILE A 74 -1.56 2.10 -4.98
CA ILE A 74 -0.19 2.01 -4.45
C ILE A 74 0.79 2.65 -5.44
N PHE A 75 0.77 2.22 -6.70
CA PHE A 75 1.71 2.74 -7.71
C PHE A 75 1.42 4.18 -8.08
N LYS A 76 0.16 4.60 -8.13
CA LYS A 76 -0.20 6.01 -8.32
C LYS A 76 0.42 6.89 -7.24
N GLY A 77 0.30 6.51 -5.97
CA GLY A 77 0.91 7.21 -4.85
C GLY A 77 2.43 7.26 -4.96
N ILE A 78 3.07 6.14 -5.29
CA ILE A 78 4.51 6.06 -5.51
C ILE A 78 4.94 7.00 -6.64
N THR A 79 4.33 6.92 -7.82
CA THR A 79 4.68 7.79 -8.97
C THR A 79 4.51 9.28 -8.67
N PHE A 80 3.50 9.64 -7.87
CA PHE A 80 3.34 11.02 -7.41
C PHE A 80 4.47 11.44 -6.46
N SER A 81 4.86 10.55 -5.53
CA SER A 81 5.96 10.81 -4.58
C SER A 81 7.36 10.79 -5.20
N THR A 82 7.56 10.03 -6.28
CA THR A 82 8.82 9.94 -7.03
C THR A 82 9.04 11.17 -7.92
N THR A 83 8.04 12.05 -8.08
CA THR A 83 8.25 13.37 -8.69
C THR A 83 8.88 14.33 -7.67
N ARG A 84 10.11 14.03 -7.29
CA ARG A 84 11.04 15.04 -6.76
C ARG A 84 11.95 15.41 -7.91
N ALA A 85 11.87 16.68 -8.29
CA ALA A 85 12.56 17.34 -9.39
C ALA A 85 14.00 16.80 -9.57
N VAL A 86 14.27 16.31 -10.78
CA VAL A 86 15.62 16.40 -11.36
C VAL A 86 15.89 17.85 -11.74
#